data_AF-A0A815WP48-F1
#
_entry.id   AF-A0A815WP48-F1
#
_cell.length_a   1.000
_cell.length_b   1.000
_cell.length_c   1.000
_cell.angle_alpha   90.00
_cell.angle_beta   90.00
_cell.angle_gamma   90.00
#
_symmetry.space_group_name_H-M   'P 1'
#
loop_
_entity.id
_entity.type
_entity.pdbx_description
1 polymer ?
#
loop_
_entity_poly.entity_id
_entity_poly.type
_entity_poly.pdbx_seq_one_letter_code
_entity_poly.pdbx_strand_id
1 'polypeptide(L)' 'QVPLLIQGNDRHGSRCEIIFLGCSSNPCRTGTCISLPNGSYQCLCPSLMTGINCDIPLLPCSSNPCLNNATCFTLSLT' A
#
# COMPACT_ATOMS: atom_id res chain seq x y z
N GLN A 1 12.84 15.83 -6.94
CA GLN A 1 12.35 14.85 -7.93
C GLN A 1 13.21 13.62 -7.81
N VAL A 2 12.69 12.53 -7.25
CA VAL A 2 13.43 11.26 -7.17
C VAL A 2 13.39 10.66 -8.58
N PRO A 3 14.53 10.58 -9.30
CA PRO A 3 14.53 9.95 -10.60
C PRO A 3 14.37 8.45 -10.34
N LEU A 4 13.14 7.96 -10.47
CA LEU A 4 12.86 6.53 -10.43
C LEU A 4 13.78 5.86 -11.45
N LEU A 5 14.61 4.96 -10.97
CA LEU A 5 15.43 4.07 -11.78
C LEU A 5 14.47 3.21 -12.59
N ILE A 6 14.09 3.68 -13.78
CA ILE A 6 13.30 2.94 -14.76
C ILE A 6 14.20 1.82 -15.26
N GLN A 7 14.17 0.67 -14.57
CA GLN A 7 14.85 -0.53 -15.06
C GLN A 7 14.10 -1.01 -16.30
N GLY A 8 14.82 -1.63 -17.25
CA GLY A 8 14.25 -2.07 -18.53
C GLY A 8 13.07 -3.04 -18.39
N ASN A 9 12.92 -3.65 -17.22
CA ASN A 9 11.86 -4.62 -16.87
C ASN A 9 10.48 -3.96 -16.69
N ASP A 10 10.44 -2.65 -16.44
CA ASP A 10 9.21 -1.88 -16.26
C ASP A 10 8.65 -1.37 -17.60
N ARG A 11 9.10 -1.89 -18.75
CA ARG A 11 8.66 -1.48 -20.08
C ARG A 11 7.98 -2.63 -20.85
N HIS A 12 6.87 -2.32 -21.52
CA HIS A 12 6.08 -3.22 -22.36
C HIS A 12 5.83 -2.58 -23.74
N GLY A 13 5.22 -3.34 -24.66
CA GLY A 13 5.01 -2.94 -26.05
C GLY A 13 6.08 -3.49 -26.99
N SER A 14 5.78 -3.48 -28.29
CA SER A 14 6.67 -4.06 -29.32
C SER A 14 8.04 -3.37 -29.41
N ARG A 15 8.16 -2.16 -28.85
CA ARG A 15 9.38 -1.36 -28.82
C ARG A 15 9.79 -0.98 -27.39
N CYS A 16 9.23 -1.64 -26.38
CA CYS A 16 9.42 -1.29 -24.97
C CYS A 16 9.14 0.19 -24.69
N GLU A 17 8.13 0.76 -25.36
CA GLU A 17 7.75 2.17 -25.29
C GLU A 17 6.76 2.46 -24.16
N ILE A 18 6.04 1.44 -23.70
CA ILE A 18 5.02 1.57 -22.66
C ILE A 18 5.69 1.36 -21.31
N ILE A 19 5.80 2.42 -20.52
CA ILE A 19 6.35 2.33 -19.16
C ILE A 19 5.23 1.89 -18.21
N PHE A 20 5.35 0.70 -17.63
CA PHE A 20 4.44 0.20 -16.60
C PHE A 20 5.04 0.46 -15.22
N LEU A 21 4.62 1.57 -14.60
CA LEU A 21 4.88 1.84 -13.19
C LEU A 21 3.61 1.50 -12.42
N GLY A 22 3.71 0.59 -11.45
CA GLY A 22 2.55 0.15 -10.67
C GLY A 22 1.83 1.30 -9.94
N CYS A 23 2.51 2.40 -9.64
CA CYS A 23 1.90 3.59 -9.02
C CYS A 23 1.28 4.60 -10.00
N SER A 24 1.39 4.39 -11.31
CA SER A 24 0.93 5.35 -12.32
C SER A 24 -0.57 5.66 -12.24
N SER A 25 -1.38 4.71 -11.79
CA SER A 25 -2.83 4.84 -11.62
C SER A 25 -3.26 5.33 -10.23
N ASN A 26 -2.30 5.64 -9.34
CA ASN A 26 -2.57 5.95 -7.93
C ASN A 26 -3.48 4.91 -7.24
N PRO A 27 -3.07 3.63 -7.19
CA PRO A 27 -3.91 2.55 -6.70
C PRO A 27 -4.22 2.63 -5.19
N CYS A 28 -3.34 3.25 -4.39
CA CYS A 28 -3.53 3.37 -2.95
C CYS A 28 -4.60 4.44 -2.63
N ARG A 29 -5.66 4.04 -1.92
CA ARG A 29 -6.72 4.96 -1.45
C ARG A 29 -6.21 5.88 -0.34
N THR A 30 -5.44 5.33 0.61
CA THR A 30 -4.73 6.10 1.64
C THR A 30 -3.29 5.60 1.78
N GLY A 31 -2.36 6.49 2.12
CA GLY A 31 -0.95 6.12 2.29
C GLY A 31 -0.07 6.35 1.07
N THR A 32 1.11 5.72 1.07
CA THR A 32 2.17 6.00 0.10
C THR A 32 2.32 4.85 -0.88
N CYS A 33 2.24 5.12 -2.18
CA CYS A 33 2.48 4.13 -3.22
C CYS A 33 3.98 3.99 -3.53
N ILE A 34 4.46 2.75 -3.59
CA ILE A 34 5.82 2.40 -4.02
C ILE A 34 5.74 1.50 -5.24
N SER A 35 6.39 1.89 -6.34
CA SER A 35 6.54 1.04 -7.51
C SER A 35 7.65 0.03 -7.26
N LEU A 36 7.40 -1.23 -7.61
CA LEU A 36 8.33 -2.34 -7.43
C LEU A 36 9.06 -2.64 -8.75
N PRO A 37 10.25 -3.28 -8.70
CA PRO A 37 11.10 -3.51 -9.89
C PRO A 37 10.53 -4.47 -10.94
N ASN A 38 9.42 -5.12 -10.64
CA ASN A 38 8.68 -6.01 -11.53
C ASN A 38 7.47 -5.31 -12.18
N GLY A 39 7.46 -3.98 -12.18
CA GLY A 39 6.34 -3.15 -12.62
C GLY A 39 5.14 -3.12 -11.68
N SER A 40 5.09 -3.95 -10.63
CA SER A 40 3.96 -3.94 -9.68
C SER A 40 4.03 -2.78 -8.69
N TYR A 41 3.09 -2.71 -7.74
CA TYR A 41 3.09 -1.69 -6.69
C TYR A 41 2.89 -2.31 -5.31
N GLN A 42 3.27 -1.55 -4.30
CA GLN A 42 2.94 -1.78 -2.92
C GLN A 42 2.42 -0.48 -2.29
N CYS A 43 1.32 -0.57 -1.55
CA CYS A 43 0.82 0.53 -0.75
C CYS A 43 1.34 0.42 0.69
N LEU A 44 2.02 1.45 1.16
CA LEU A 44 2.35 1.60 2.57
C LEU A 44 1.16 2.27 3.29
N CYS A 45 0.40 1.45 4.00
CA CYS A 45 -0.81 1.92 4.67
C CYS A 45 -0.49 2.74 5.92
N PRO A 46 -1.22 3.84 6.16
CA PRO A 46 -1.14 4.57 7.42
C PRO A 46 -1.69 3.72 8.58
N SER A 47 -1.39 4.17 9.80
CA SER A 47 -1.98 3.61 11.02
C SER A 47 -3.50 3.53 10.87
N LEU A 48 -4.09 2.38 11.21
CA LEU A 48 -5.53 2.09 11.13
C LEU A 48 -6.09 1.82 9.72
N MET A 49 -5.25 1.63 8.70
CA MET A 49 -5.69 1.15 7.37
C MET A 49 -4.94 -0.11 6.97
N THR A 50 -5.59 -0.97 6.19
CA THR A 50 -5.09 -2.24 5.67
C THR A 50 -5.74 -2.54 4.31
N GLY A 51 -5.43 -3.71 3.74
CA GLY A 51 -5.82 -4.10 2.38
C GLY A 51 -4.74 -3.71 1.35
N ILE A 52 -4.82 -4.32 0.16
CA ILE A 52 -3.83 -4.11 -0.90
C ILE A 52 -3.72 -2.64 -1.34
N ASN A 53 -4.84 -1.91 -1.24
CA ASN A 53 -4.95 -0.50 -1.61
C ASN A 53 -5.11 0.43 -0.39
N CYS A 54 -4.92 -0.08 0.84
CA CYS A 54 -5.15 0.67 2.07
C CYS A 54 -6.56 1.30 2.13
N ASP A 55 -7.53 0.50 1.72
CA ASP A 55 -8.94 0.83 1.60
C ASP A 55 -9.80 0.22 2.70
N ILE A 56 -9.23 -0.71 3.47
CA ILE A 56 -9.91 -1.41 4.55
C ILE A 56 -9.50 -0.78 5.88
N PRO A 57 -10.43 -0.29 6.72
CA PRO A 57 -10.11 0.15 8.07
C PRO A 57 -9.59 -1.02 8.92
N LEU A 58 -8.48 -0.83 9.60
CA LEU A 58 -7.95 -1.80 10.56
C LEU A 58 -8.66 -1.59 11.92
N LEU A 59 -9.41 -2.60 12.35
CA LEU A 59 -10.10 -2.62 13.64
C LEU A 59 -9.47 -3.70 14.55
N PRO A 60 -8.30 -3.44 15.13
CA PRO A 60 -7.52 -4.45 15.86
C PRO A 60 -8.25 -5.02 17.09
N CYS A 61 -9.19 -4.26 17.65
CA CYS A 61 -10.01 -4.70 18.78
C CYS A 61 -11.32 -5.37 18.38
N SER A 62 -11.67 -5.48 17.09
CA SER A 62 -12.96 -6.03 16.64
C SER A 62 -13.18 -7.49 17.07
N SER A 63 -12.10 -8.26 17.18
CA SER A 63 -12.13 -9.67 17.59
C SER A 63 -11.94 -9.88 19.10
N ASN A 64 -11.86 -8.80 19.89
CA ASN A 64 -11.51 -8.84 21.32
C ASN A 64 -10.30 -9.76 21.61
N PRO A 65 -9.13 -9.49 21.02
CA PRO A 65 -7.97 -10.37 21.11
C PRO A 65 -7.31 -10.38 22.50
N CYS A 66 -7.69 -9.45 23.39
CA CYS A 66 -7.14 -9.33 24.72
C CYS A 66 -7.62 -10.46 25.64
N LEU A 67 -6.68 -11.18 26.26
CA LEU A 67 -6.96 -12.28 27.19
C LEU A 67 -7.13 -11.78 28.63
N ASN A 68 -7.49 -12.68 29.56
CA ASN A 68 -7.55 -12.42 31.01
C ASN A 68 -8.49 -11.27 31.41
N ASN A 69 -9.65 -11.16 30.74
CA ASN A 69 -10.62 -10.08 30.96
C ASN A 69 -10.06 -8.65 30.71
N ALA A 70 -8.96 -8.52 29.98
CA ALA A 70 -8.46 -7.21 29.58
C ALA A 70 -9.34 -6.59 28.49
N THR A 71 -9.52 -5.27 28.55
CA THR A 71 -10.30 -4.52 27.54
C THR A 71 -9.38 -4.02 26.44
N CYS A 72 -9.73 -4.29 25.19
CA CYS A 72 -9.00 -3.78 24.03
C CYS A 72 -9.48 -2.38 23.68
N PHE A 73 -8.54 -1.45 23.47
CA PHE A 73 -8.83 -0.11 22.96
C PHE A 73 -8.03 0.16 21.70
N THR A 74 -8.71 0.68 20.66
CA THR A 74 -8.02 1.18 19.47
C THR A 74 -7.51 2.58 19.77
N LEU A 75 -6.20 2.79 19.72
CA LEU A 75 -5.60 4.11 19.90
C LEU A 75 -6.00 5.00 18.72
N SER A 76 -6.93 5.92 18.96
CA SER A 76 -7.20 7.04 18.04
C SER A 76 -6.37 8.23 18.52
N LEU A 77 -5.32 8.59 17.78
CA LEU A 77 -4.63 9.87 17.99
C LEU A 77 -5.53 10.95 17.39
N THR A 78 -6.34 11.60 18.23
CA THR A 78 -7.08 12.83 17.90
C THR A 78 -6.17 14.04 18.01
#